data_AF-A0A2E0M3M5-F1
#
_entry.id   AF-A0A2E0M3M5-F1
#
_cell.length_a   1.000
_cell.length_b   1.000
_cell.length_c   1.000
_cell.angle_alpha   90.00
_cell.angle_beta   90.00
_cell.angle_gamma   90.00
#
_symmetry.space_group_name_H-M   'P 1'
#
loop_
_entity.id
_entity.type
_entity.pdbx_description
1 polymer ?
#
loop_
_entity_poly.entity_id
_entity_poly.type
_entity_poly.pdbx_seq_one_letter_code
_entity_poly.pdbx_strand_id
1 'polypeptide(L)'
;MKIVTVIHKYFEELHGLDPITVASVRVPNNILNVDDVLEYAWRWTNNVSGSWSRKENPKDNDDFNPNVIVLKPLDEDGRGHRSTSVGDHMVYDGKTYEVAMSGFKEVNA
;
A
#
# COMPACT_ATOMS: atom_id res chain seq x y z
N MET A 1 15.96 -5.38 4.88
CA MET A 1 14.65 -4.71 4.78
C MET A 1 13.63 -5.79 4.50
N LYS A 2 12.46 -5.68 5.12
CA LYS A 2 11.30 -6.53 4.86
C LYS A 2 10.52 -5.93 3.68
N ILE A 3 9.86 -6.75 2.88
CA ILE A 3 9.10 -6.27 1.72
C ILE A 3 7.63 -6.62 1.91
N VAL A 4 6.76 -5.62 1.81
CA VAL A 4 5.32 -5.79 1.72
C VAL A 4 4.87 -5.40 0.31
N THR A 5 4.19 -6.31 -0.37
CA THR A 5 3.53 -6.01 -1.65
C THR A 5 2.12 -5.52 -1.37
N VAL A 6 1.73 -4.37 -1.94
CA VAL A 6 0.40 -3.79 -1.77
C VAL A 6 -0.42 -4.01 -3.03
N ILE A 7 -1.63 -4.55 -2.85
CA ILE A 7 -2.55 -4.91 -3.92
C ILE A 7 -3.86 -4.16 -3.70
N HIS A 8 -4.19 -3.28 -4.63
CA HIS A 8 -5.50 -2.67 -4.72
C HIS A 8 -6.48 -3.71 -5.27
N LYS A 9 -7.43 -4.13 -4.44
CA LYS A 9 -8.36 -5.23 -4.75
C LYS A 9 -9.80 -4.76 -4.66
N TYR A 10 -10.21 -4.23 -3.50
CA TYR A 10 -11.62 -4.00 -3.18
C TYR A 10 -12.33 -3.16 -4.25
N PHE A 11 -11.77 -1.99 -4.57
CA PHE A 11 -12.35 -1.10 -5.58
C PHE A 11 -12.36 -1.74 -6.97
N GLU A 12 -11.28 -2.43 -7.35
CA GLU A 12 -11.18 -3.04 -8.68
C GLU A 12 -12.26 -4.12 -8.86
N GLU A 13 -12.44 -4.97 -7.85
CA GLU A 13 -13.47 -6.01 -7.87
C GLU A 13 -14.89 -5.45 -7.86
N LEU A 14 -15.15 -4.35 -7.14
CA LEU A 14 -16.45 -3.66 -7.20
C LEU A 14 -16.79 -3.18 -8.61
N HIS A 15 -15.78 -2.95 -9.45
CA HIS A 15 -15.91 -2.56 -10.84
C HIS A 15 -15.75 -3.72 -11.83
N GLY A 16 -15.68 -4.97 -11.34
CA GLY A 16 -15.52 -6.17 -12.18
C GLY A 16 -14.13 -6.28 -12.82
N LEU A 17 -13.13 -5.65 -12.23
CA LEU A 17 -11.73 -5.67 -12.67
C LEU A 17 -10.89 -6.59 -11.77
N ASP A 18 -9.78 -7.06 -12.33
CA ASP A 18 -8.81 -7.85 -11.58
C ASP A 18 -8.03 -7.00 -10.56
N PRO A 19 -7.66 -7.57 -9.40
CA PRO A 19 -6.80 -6.89 -8.43
C PRO A 19 -5.45 -6.49 -9.02
N ILE A 20 -4.95 -5.31 -8.66
CA ILE A 20 -3.71 -4.75 -9.22
C ILE A 20 -2.66 -4.53 -8.15
N THR A 21 -1.45 -5.03 -8.40
CA THR A 21 -0.28 -4.73 -7.56
C THR A 21 0.16 -3.30 -7.82
N VAL A 22 0.14 -2.45 -6.79
CA VAL A 22 0.39 -1.01 -6.94
C VAL A 22 1.71 -0.54 -6.35
N ALA A 23 2.23 -1.25 -5.34
CA ALA A 23 3.46 -0.86 -4.67
C ALA A 23 4.21 -2.03 -4.04
N SER A 24 5.51 -1.83 -3.87
CA SER A 24 6.37 -2.61 -2.99
C SER A 24 6.92 -1.68 -1.91
N VAL A 25 6.62 -1.96 -0.64
CA VAL A 25 7.07 -1.16 0.50
C VAL A 25 8.22 -1.84 1.22
N ARG A 26 9.32 -1.11 1.39
CA ARG A 26 10.52 -1.55 2.10
C ARG A 26 10.43 -1.18 3.58
N VAL A 27 10.07 -2.14 4.41
CA VAL A 27 9.90 -1.93 5.84
C VAL A 27 11.25 -2.09 6.57
N PRO A 28 11.62 -1.14 7.46
CA PRO A 28 12.80 -1.25 8.31
C PRO A 28 12.87 -2.56 9.10
N ASN A 29 14.05 -3.18 9.19
CA ASN A 29 14.20 -4.49 9.82
C ASN A 29 13.89 -4.51 11.32
N ASN A 30 14.01 -3.36 11.99
CA ASN A 30 13.75 -3.17 13.42
C ASN A 30 12.25 -3.19 13.77
N ILE A 31 11.35 -3.16 12.79
CA ILE A 31 9.92 -3.41 12.99
C ILE A 31 9.71 -4.91 12.98
N LEU A 32 9.41 -5.51 14.13
CA LEU A 32 9.58 -6.96 14.33
C LEU A 32 8.30 -7.77 14.12
N ASN A 33 7.15 -7.31 14.60
CA ASN A 33 5.89 -8.05 14.50
C ASN A 33 5.22 -7.80 13.14
N VAL A 34 4.34 -8.73 12.74
CA VAL A 34 3.67 -8.69 11.44
C VAL A 34 2.73 -7.49 11.33
N ASP A 35 1.95 -7.21 12.37
CA ASP A 35 0.97 -6.12 12.34
C ASP A 35 1.63 -4.77 12.13
N ASP A 36 2.74 -4.46 12.81
CA ASP A 36 3.49 -3.22 12.63
C ASP A 36 4.15 -3.15 11.23
N VAL A 37 4.54 -4.30 10.67
CA VAL A 37 5.08 -4.36 9.29
C VAL A 37 3.98 -3.98 8.29
N LEU A 38 2.78 -4.53 8.46
CA LEU A 38 1.62 -4.24 7.62
C LEU A 38 1.11 -2.81 7.84
N GLU A 39 1.08 -2.35 9.09
CA GLU A 39 0.71 -0.98 9.48
C GLU A 39 1.66 0.05 8.87
N TYR A 40 2.97 -0.24 8.86
CA TYR A 40 3.94 0.62 8.17
C TYR A 40 3.63 0.73 6.68
N ALA A 41 3.36 -0.40 6.01
CA ALA A 41 3.00 -0.40 4.60
C ALA A 41 1.70 0.37 4.38
N TRP A 42 0.67 0.12 5.19
CA TRP A 42 -0.61 0.81 5.14
C TRP A 42 -0.47 2.32 5.31
N ARG A 43 0.19 2.79 6.38
CA ARG A 43 0.38 4.22 6.63
C ARG A 43 1.02 4.92 5.44
N TRP A 44 2.03 4.32 4.84
CA TRP A 44 2.80 4.93 3.75
C TRP A 44 2.22 4.67 2.36
N THR A 45 1.09 3.96 2.23
CA THR A 45 0.28 3.89 1.02
C THR A 45 -1.12 4.50 1.22
N ASN A 46 -1.24 5.44 2.16
CA ASN A 46 -2.43 6.24 2.42
C ASN A 46 -2.16 7.72 2.15
N ASN A 47 -3.15 8.42 1.59
CA ASN A 47 -3.15 9.87 1.39
C ASN A 47 -3.71 10.55 2.65
N VAL A 48 -2.83 10.92 3.59
CA VAL A 48 -3.17 11.57 4.87
C VAL A 48 -2.98 13.09 4.76
N SER A 49 -1.81 13.51 4.28
CA SER A 49 -1.41 14.93 4.15
C SER A 49 -0.61 15.13 2.84
N GLY A 50 -1.05 14.46 1.78
CA GLY A 50 -0.35 14.42 0.51
C GLY A 50 -0.81 13.28 -0.38
N SER A 51 0.07 12.89 -1.31
CA SER A 51 -0.17 11.73 -2.18
C SER A 51 1.02 10.79 -2.13
N TRP A 52 0.82 9.59 -1.60
CA TRP A 52 1.89 8.61 -1.41
C TRP A 52 2.58 8.18 -2.71
N SER A 53 1.87 8.30 -3.83
CA SER A 53 2.29 7.80 -5.14
C SER A 53 2.84 8.89 -6.08
N ARG A 54 2.67 10.18 -5.71
CA ARG A 54 3.25 11.30 -6.47
C ARG A 54 4.67 11.56 -5.99
N LYS A 55 5.59 11.72 -6.95
CA LYS A 55 7.02 11.95 -6.68
C LYS A 55 7.44 13.41 -6.79
N GLU A 56 6.55 14.27 -7.24
CA GLU A 56 6.83 15.70 -7.39
C GLU A 56 6.80 16.40 -6.03
N ASN A 57 7.67 17.42 -5.89
CA ASN A 57 7.80 18.26 -4.69
C ASN A 57 7.79 17.47 -3.37
N PRO A 58 8.70 16.50 -3.16
CA PRO A 58 8.71 15.65 -1.96
C PRO A 58 8.90 16.42 -0.65
N LYS A 59 9.35 17.68 -0.70
CA LYS A 59 9.46 18.56 0.48
C LYS A 59 8.11 19.04 1.00
N ASP A 60 7.09 19.06 0.15
CA ASP A 60 5.74 19.56 0.45
C ASP A 60 4.70 18.42 0.46
N ASN A 61 5.15 17.17 0.44
CA ASN A 61 4.31 15.97 0.42
C ASN A 61 4.63 15.09 1.62
N ASP A 62 3.86 15.23 2.70
CA ASP A 62 4.09 14.50 3.96
C ASP A 62 3.88 12.98 3.83
N ASP A 63 3.27 12.52 2.74
CA ASP A 63 3.09 11.10 2.43
C ASP A 63 4.16 10.56 1.46
N PHE A 64 5.11 11.40 1.03
CA PHE A 64 6.27 10.92 0.30
C PHE A 64 7.15 10.07 1.23
N ASN A 65 7.38 8.81 0.86
CA ASN A 65 8.30 7.94 1.55
C ASN A 65 9.22 7.21 0.55
N PRO A 66 10.55 7.37 0.63
CA PRO A 66 11.50 6.71 -0.27
C PRO A 66 11.50 5.17 -0.15
N ASN A 67 10.90 4.62 0.90
CA ASN A 67 10.71 3.18 1.06
C ASN A 67 9.55 2.62 0.24
N VAL A 68 8.68 3.47 -0.31
CA VAL A 68 7.56 3.05 -1.15
C VAL A 68 7.96 3.09 -2.62
N ILE A 69 7.97 1.93 -3.25
CA ILE A 69 8.20 1.80 -4.69
C ILE A 69 6.84 1.66 -5.37
N VAL A 70 6.42 2.71 -6.06
CA VAL A 70 5.21 2.69 -6.90
C VAL A 70 5.46 1.82 -8.14
N LEU A 71 4.60 0.84 -8.36
CA LEU A 71 4.68 -0.13 -9.46
C LEU A 71 3.65 0.14 -10.56
N LYS A 72 2.44 0.56 -10.19
CA LYS A 72 1.40 0.98 -11.14
C LYS A 72 1.73 2.40 -11.64
N PRO A 73 1.82 2.65 -12.97
CA PRO A 73 1.94 4.01 -13.50
C PRO A 73 0.79 4.90 -13.04
N LEU A 74 1.07 6.19 -12.85
CA LEU A 74 -0.02 7.15 -12.63
C LEU A 74 -0.86 7.28 -13.90
N ASP A 75 -2.13 7.61 -13.74
CA ASP A 75 -3.00 7.98 -14.86
C ASP A 75 -2.43 9.22 -15.57
N GLU A 76 -2.83 9.44 -16.83
CA GLU A 76 -2.27 10.49 -17.71
C GLU A 76 -2.31 11.90 -17.08
N ASP A 77 -3.29 12.17 -16.23
CA ASP A 77 -3.48 13.43 -15.51
C ASP A 77 -2.58 13.60 -14.28
N GLY A 78 -1.77 12.59 -13.92
CA GLY A 78 -0.81 12.65 -12.81
C GLY A 78 -1.41 12.75 -11.40
N ARG A 79 -2.71 12.47 -11.23
CA ARG A 79 -3.47 12.73 -9.98
C ARG A 79 -3.01 11.92 -8.76
N GLY A 80 -2.23 10.87 -8.95
CA GLY A 80 -1.84 9.94 -7.89
C GLY A 80 -2.86 8.81 -7.72
N HIS A 81 -2.42 7.73 -7.09
CA HIS A 81 -3.24 6.59 -6.71
C HIS A 81 -4.12 6.89 -5.49
N ARG A 82 -5.26 6.21 -5.41
CA ARG A 82 -6.07 6.14 -4.19
C ARG A 82 -5.28 5.56 -3.01
N SER A 83 -5.77 5.80 -1.80
CA SER A 83 -5.27 5.15 -0.58
C SER A 83 -5.52 3.65 -0.58
N THR A 84 -4.64 2.90 0.09
CA THR A 84 -4.91 1.51 0.48
C THR A 84 -6.01 1.46 1.54
N SER A 85 -7.08 0.74 1.26
CA SER A 85 -8.35 0.78 1.99
C SER A 85 -8.78 -0.59 2.50
N VAL A 86 -9.80 -0.62 3.34
CA VAL A 86 -10.43 -1.87 3.80
C VAL A 86 -10.80 -2.76 2.60
N GLY A 87 -10.48 -4.05 2.69
CA GLY A 87 -10.65 -5.04 1.62
C GLY A 87 -9.52 -5.09 0.59
N ASP A 88 -8.55 -4.18 0.64
CA ASP A 88 -7.30 -4.34 -0.12
C ASP A 88 -6.39 -5.40 0.52
N HIS A 89 -5.45 -5.92 -0.26
CA HIS A 89 -4.55 -6.97 0.18
C HIS A 89 -3.12 -6.48 0.34
N MET A 90 -2.42 -7.06 1.30
CA MET A 90 -0.98 -6.94 1.51
C MET A 90 -0.35 -8.32 1.58
N VAL A 91 0.76 -8.52 0.86
CA VAL A 91 1.50 -9.78 0.88
C VAL A 91 2.82 -9.57 1.62
N TYR A 92 3.03 -10.37 2.66
CA TYR A 92 4.26 -10.37 3.46
C TYR A 92 4.61 -11.80 3.86
N ASP A 93 5.89 -12.17 3.72
CA ASP A 93 6.42 -13.48 4.14
C ASP A 93 5.62 -14.68 3.59
N GLY A 94 5.23 -14.60 2.31
CA GLY A 94 4.46 -15.64 1.63
C GLY A 94 2.99 -15.74 2.02
N LYS A 95 2.50 -14.84 2.88
CA LYS A 95 1.11 -14.79 3.34
C LYS A 95 0.40 -13.56 2.83
N THR A 96 -0.90 -13.68 2.61
CA THR A 96 -1.78 -12.58 2.20
C THR A 96 -2.61 -12.12 3.38
N TYR A 97 -2.72 -10.82 3.53
CA TYR A 97 -3.46 -10.15 4.60
C TYR A 97 -4.45 -9.18 3.97
N GLU A 98 -5.71 -9.29 4.33
CA GLU A 98 -6.74 -8.29 4.02
C GLU A 98 -6.69 -7.16 5.04
N VAL A 99 -6.75 -5.91 4.57
CA VAL A 99 -6.94 -4.74 5.43
C VAL A 99 -8.37 -4.79 5.99
N ALA A 100 -8.50 -5.03 7.29
CA ALA A 100 -9.79 -5.10 7.95
C ALA A 100 -10.23 -3.72 8.45
N MET A 101 -11.48 -3.61 8.93
CA MET A 101 -11.98 -2.39 9.59
C MET A 101 -11.10 -1.97 10.79
N SER A 102 -10.40 -2.93 11.40
CA SER A 102 -9.36 -2.70 12.40
C SER A 102 -8.32 -3.80 12.26
N GLY A 103 -7.06 -3.40 12.03
CA GLY A 103 -5.93 -4.31 11.84
C GLY A 103 -5.98 -5.09 10.52
N PHE A 104 -5.36 -6.27 10.53
CA PHE A 104 -5.16 -7.09 9.35
C PHE A 104 -5.63 -8.52 9.59
N LYS A 105 -6.24 -9.13 8.56
CA LYS A 105 -6.73 -10.50 8.62
C LYS A 105 -5.97 -11.35 7.60
N GLU A 106 -5.25 -12.38 8.07
CA GLU A 106 -4.65 -13.37 7.17
C GLU A 106 -5.76 -14.07 6.38
N VAL A 107 -5.62 -14.11 5.05
CA VAL A 107 -6.53 -14.79 4.13
C VAL A 107 -5.79 -15.87 3.37
N ASN A 108 -6.43 -17.02 3.21
CA ASN A 108 -5.87 -18.09 2.38
C ASN A 108 -6.03 -17.69 0.91
N ALA A 109 -4.94 -17.80 0.16
CA ALA A 109 -4.97 -17.74 -1.31
C ALA A 109 -5.73 -18.93 -1.89
#